data_AF-A0A6G1DXJ8-F1
#
_entry.id   AF-A0A6G1DXJ8-F1
#
_cell.length_a   1.000
_cell.length_b   1.000
_cell.length_c   1.000
_cell.angle_alpha   90.00
_cell.angle_beta   90.00
_cell.angle_gamma   90.00
#
_symmetry.space_group_name_H-M   'P 1'
#
loop_
_entity.id
_entity.type
_entity.pdbx_description
1 polymer ?
#
loop_
_entity_poly.entity_id
_entity_poly.type
_entity_poly.pdbx_seq_one_letter_code
_entity_poly.pdbx_strand_id
1 'polypeptide(L)'
;MLPDESVNDMYGRLNVIVNEIKGLGGSYTELEVAQKMLRALPAKYETLVTLLINLDMLRMTSTALLGMINTNDMYKAKKQELEEVSPTSKKTIALKIEVDEKGKSRVEEDKSDDLDDEIALLAKRFNELLGRRRGKGNDSNSYRRRGRRDSHKRSVGNLRCFECLEK
;
A
#
# COMPACT_ATOMS: atom_id res chain seq x y z
N MET A 1 1.29 -9.47 -29.34
CA MET A 1 0.80 -10.50 -28.40
C MET A 1 -0.54 -10.98 -28.90
N LEU A 2 -0.81 -12.29 -28.87
CA LEU A 2 -2.14 -12.82 -29.17
C LEU A 2 -3.10 -12.50 -28.00
N PRO A 3 -4.43 -12.50 -28.21
CA PRO A 3 -5.40 -12.07 -27.19
C PRO A 3 -5.32 -12.84 -25.87
N ASP A 4 -5.15 -14.16 -25.94
CA ASP A 4 -5.13 -15.09 -24.79
C ASP A 4 -3.73 -15.57 -24.42
N GLU A 5 -2.71 -15.01 -25.07
CA GLU A 5 -1.33 -15.39 -24.82
C GLU A 5 -0.81 -14.71 -23.54
N SER A 6 0.11 -15.36 -22.80
CA SER A 6 0.78 -14.74 -21.67
C SER A 6 1.99 -13.90 -22.12
N VAL A 7 2.40 -12.92 -21.32
CA VAL A 7 3.57 -12.09 -21.64
C VAL A 7 4.84 -12.95 -21.75
N ASN A 8 4.93 -14.00 -20.94
CA ASN A 8 6.05 -14.96 -20.97
C ASN A 8 6.09 -15.74 -22.29
N ASP A 9 4.93 -16.22 -22.78
CA ASP A 9 4.86 -16.95 -24.05
C ASP A 9 5.22 -16.05 -25.23
N MET A 10 4.70 -14.82 -25.23
CA MET A 10 5.06 -13.80 -26.22
C MET A 10 6.56 -13.53 -26.22
N TYR A 11 7.17 -13.39 -25.03
CA TYR A 11 8.61 -13.20 -24.89
C TYR A 11 9.41 -14.40 -25.39
N GLY A 12 8.93 -15.62 -25.12
CA GLY A 12 9.51 -16.86 -25.66
C GLY A 12 9.56 -16.85 -27.18
N ARG A 13 8.44 -16.53 -27.85
CA ARG A 13 8.40 -16.41 -29.33
C ARG A 13 9.31 -15.31 -29.86
N LEU A 14 9.38 -14.17 -29.17
CA LEU A 14 10.29 -13.09 -29.55
C LEU A 14 11.75 -13.56 -29.52
N ASN A 15 12.15 -14.32 -28.50
CA ASN A 15 13.51 -14.86 -28.41
C ASN A 15 13.82 -15.87 -29.52
N VAL A 16 12.86 -16.72 -29.89
CA VAL A 16 13.01 -17.63 -31.03
C VAL A 16 13.28 -16.84 -32.31
N ILE A 17 12.47 -15.82 -32.60
CA ILE A 17 12.64 -14.95 -33.77
C ILE A 17 14.01 -14.25 -33.75
N VAL A 18 14.43 -13.71 -32.61
CA VAL A 18 15.73 -13.05 -32.45
C VAL A 18 16.88 -14.04 -32.73
N ASN A 19 16.75 -15.29 -32.29
CA ASN A 19 17.76 -16.33 -32.52
C ASN A 19 17.79 -16.79 -33.98
N GLU A 20 16.64 -16.94 -34.63
CA GLU A 20 16.56 -17.26 -36.05
C GLU A 20 17.22 -16.17 -36.91
N ILE A 21 16.96 -14.90 -36.61
CA ILE A 21 17.59 -13.76 -37.30
C ILE A 21 19.10 -13.75 -37.11
N LYS A 22 19.58 -14.09 -35.89
CA LYS A 22 21.02 -14.32 -35.64
C LYS A 22 21.59 -15.43 -36.51
N GLY A 23 20.86 -16.53 -36.69
CA GLY A 23 21.25 -17.62 -37.58
C GLY A 23 21.33 -17.22 -39.05
N LEU A 24 20.55 -16.22 -39.48
CA LEU A 24 20.54 -15.67 -40.84
C LEU A 24 21.60 -14.57 -41.06
N GLY A 25 22.44 -14.27 -40.06
CA GLY A 25 23.48 -13.25 -40.14
C GLY A 25 23.03 -11.82 -39.79
N GLY A 26 21.77 -11.64 -39.35
CA GLY A 26 21.29 -10.40 -38.75
C GLY A 26 21.54 -10.37 -37.25
N SER A 27 21.36 -9.22 -36.60
CA SER A 27 21.41 -9.16 -35.13
C SER A 27 20.51 -8.05 -34.62
N TYR A 28 19.84 -8.31 -33.49
CA TYR A 28 19.19 -7.27 -32.70
C TYR A 28 19.99 -6.97 -31.45
N THR A 29 20.09 -5.68 -31.13
CA THR A 29 20.55 -5.20 -29.83
C THR A 29 19.48 -5.47 -28.76
N GLU A 30 19.88 -5.58 -27.49
CA GLU A 30 18.93 -5.80 -26.39
C GLU A 30 17.87 -4.68 -26.32
N LEU A 31 18.28 -3.45 -26.64
CA LEU A 31 17.39 -2.30 -26.68
C LEU A 31 16.29 -2.48 -27.76
N GLU A 32 16.66 -2.92 -28.96
CA GLU A 32 15.69 -3.16 -30.03
C GLU A 32 14.72 -4.27 -29.65
N VAL A 33 15.21 -5.35 -29.01
CA VAL A 33 14.35 -6.43 -28.51
C VAL A 33 13.36 -5.90 -27.46
N ALA A 34 13.82 -5.09 -26.50
CA ALA A 34 12.96 -4.47 -25.50
C ALA A 34 11.91 -3.55 -26.12
N GLN A 35 12.28 -2.74 -27.12
CA GLN A 35 11.35 -1.88 -27.85
C GLN A 35 10.31 -2.70 -28.64
N LYS A 36 10.72 -3.78 -29.30
CA LYS A 36 9.81 -4.68 -30.01
C LYS A 36 8.84 -5.35 -29.05
N MET A 37 9.30 -5.74 -27.87
CA MET A 37 8.47 -6.33 -26.82
C MET A 37 7.37 -5.36 -26.37
N LEU A 38 7.69 -4.09 -26.08
CA LEU A 38 6.71 -3.10 -25.68
C LEU A 38 5.68 -2.78 -26.76
N ARG A 39 6.12 -2.67 -28.02
CA ARG A 39 5.20 -2.47 -29.16
C ARG A 39 4.26 -3.65 -29.37
N ALA A 40 4.67 -4.85 -28.96
CA ALA A 40 3.86 -6.05 -29.08
C ALA A 40 2.83 -6.21 -27.96
N LEU A 41 2.90 -5.40 -26.89
CA LEU A 41 1.98 -5.48 -25.77
C LEU A 41 0.58 -4.97 -26.14
N PRO A 42 -0.47 -5.60 -25.60
CA PRO A 42 -1.85 -5.15 -25.77
C PRO A 42 -2.16 -3.87 -24.99
N ALA A 43 -3.25 -3.20 -25.36
CA ALA A 43 -3.69 -1.92 -24.78
C ALA A 43 -3.85 -1.94 -23.23
N LYS A 44 -4.08 -3.10 -22.61
CA LYS A 44 -4.13 -3.24 -21.14
C LYS A 44 -2.84 -2.82 -20.42
N TYR A 45 -1.72 -2.72 -21.14
CA TYR A 45 -0.44 -2.24 -20.63
C TYR A 45 -0.12 -0.79 -21.04
N GLU A 46 -1.01 -0.06 -21.70
CA GLU A 46 -0.72 1.27 -22.26
C GLU A 46 -0.13 2.23 -21.22
N THR A 47 -0.74 2.33 -20.04
CA THR A 47 -0.22 3.16 -18.93
C THR A 47 1.19 2.74 -18.49
N LEU A 48 1.45 1.43 -18.44
CA LEU A 48 2.76 0.89 -18.07
C LEU A 48 3.80 1.20 -19.16
N VAL A 49 3.42 1.06 -20.43
CA VAL A 49 4.28 1.39 -21.58
C VAL A 49 4.64 2.88 -21.56
N THR A 50 3.68 3.79 -21.38
CA THR A 50 3.94 5.23 -21.28
C THR A 50 4.89 5.57 -20.13
N LEU A 51 4.68 4.96 -18.97
CA LEU A 51 5.54 5.16 -17.80
C LEU A 51 6.97 4.68 -18.06
N LEU A 52 7.14 3.51 -18.68
CA LEU A 52 8.45 2.99 -19.04
C LEU A 52 9.16 3.88 -20.06
N ILE A 53 8.46 4.38 -21.07
CA ILE A 53 8.99 5.32 -22.07
C ILE A 53 9.58 6.56 -21.39
N ASN A 54 8.89 7.11 -20.38
CA ASN A 54 9.30 8.30 -19.67
C ASN A 54 10.45 8.10 -18.66
N LEU A 55 10.70 6.86 -18.21
CA LEU A 55 11.73 6.53 -17.20
C LEU A 55 13.09 6.14 -17.81
N ASP A 56 13.34 6.47 -19.08
CA ASP A 56 14.52 6.09 -19.87
C ASP A 56 14.66 4.58 -20.16
N MET A 57 13.85 4.09 -21.10
CA MET A 57 13.92 2.72 -21.63
C MET A 57 15.26 2.34 -22.27
N LEU A 58 16.10 3.32 -22.60
CA LEU A 58 17.38 3.11 -23.30
C LEU A 58 18.36 2.22 -22.52
N ARG A 59 18.11 2.01 -21.23
CA ARG A 59 18.98 1.22 -20.33
C ARG A 59 18.36 -0.10 -19.86
N MET A 60 17.12 -0.41 -20.24
CA MET A 60 16.43 -1.60 -19.77
C MET A 60 16.66 -2.81 -20.68
N THR A 61 17.01 -3.94 -20.08
CA THR A 61 17.08 -5.23 -20.76
C THR A 61 15.67 -5.79 -20.96
N SER A 62 15.48 -6.62 -21.98
CA SER A 62 14.20 -7.28 -22.25
C SER A 62 13.75 -8.19 -21.10
N THR A 63 14.70 -8.77 -20.36
CA THR A 63 14.43 -9.57 -19.16
C THR A 63 13.93 -8.73 -17.99
N ALA A 64 14.53 -7.55 -17.75
CA ALA A 64 14.05 -6.62 -16.74
C ALA A 64 12.64 -6.13 -17.08
N LEU A 65 12.40 -5.85 -18.36
CA LEU A 65 11.09 -5.43 -18.87
C LEU A 65 10.01 -6.50 -18.62
N LEU A 66 10.33 -7.76 -18.90
CA LEU A 66 9.46 -8.89 -18.59
C LEU A 66 9.13 -8.96 -17.08
N GLY A 67 10.14 -8.81 -16.22
CA GLY A 67 9.95 -8.78 -14.77
C GLY A 67 9.01 -7.66 -14.31
N MET A 68 9.16 -6.46 -14.87
CA MET A 68 8.30 -5.32 -14.53
C MET A 68 6.84 -5.54 -14.98
N ILE A 69 6.63 -6.10 -16.16
CA ILE A 69 5.29 -6.40 -16.67
C ILE A 69 4.62 -7.48 -15.79
N ASN A 70 5.34 -8.56 -15.48
CA ASN A 70 4.83 -9.63 -14.61
C ASN A 70 4.50 -9.10 -13.20
N THR A 71 5.33 -8.21 -12.67
CA THR A 71 5.08 -7.56 -11.38
C THR A 71 3.82 -6.68 -11.43
N ASN A 72 3.57 -5.98 -12.54
CA ASN A 72 2.36 -5.20 -12.73
C ASN A 72 1.11 -6.07 -12.76
N ASP A 73 1.16 -7.20 -13.48
CA ASP A 73 0.05 -8.15 -13.54
C ASP A 73 -0.24 -8.75 -12.16
N MET A 74 0.80 -9.18 -11.43
CA MET A 74 0.66 -9.68 -10.06
C MET A 74 0.08 -8.63 -9.12
N TYR A 75 0.52 -7.37 -9.21
CA TYR A 75 -0.01 -6.28 -8.40
C TYR A 75 -1.49 -6.01 -8.71
N LYS A 76 -1.87 -5.99 -9.99
CA LYS A 76 -3.27 -5.83 -10.42
C LYS A 76 -4.15 -6.96 -9.92
N ALA A 77 -3.69 -8.21 -10.03
CA ALA A 77 -4.40 -9.38 -9.52
C ALA A 77 -4.63 -9.28 -7.99
N LYS A 78 -3.58 -8.99 -7.22
CA LYS A 78 -3.68 -8.80 -5.77
C LYS A 78 -4.60 -7.65 -5.38
N LYS A 79 -4.60 -6.56 -6.16
CA LYS A 79 -5.49 -5.43 -5.93
C LYS A 79 -6.96 -5.83 -6.19
N GLN A 80 -7.21 -6.60 -7.24
CA GLN A 80 -8.54 -7.13 -7.53
C GLN A 80 -9.01 -8.07 -6.42
N GLU A 81 -8.17 -8.97 -5.91
CA GLU A 81 -8.52 -9.82 -4.77
C GLU A 81 -8.92 -9.00 -3.52
N LEU A 82 -8.19 -7.92 -3.22
CA LEU A 82 -8.53 -7.04 -2.10
C LEU A 82 -9.85 -6.29 -2.31
N GLU A 83 -10.14 -5.87 -3.54
CA GLU A 83 -11.41 -5.22 -3.89
C GLU A 83 -12.58 -6.23 -3.89
N GLU A 84 -12.34 -7.47 -4.33
CA GLU A 84 -13.30 -8.57 -4.38
C GLU A 84 -13.56 -9.24 -3.02
N VAL A 85 -12.67 -9.09 -2.03
CA VAL A 85 -12.92 -9.42 -0.62
C VAL A 85 -13.77 -8.32 0.07
N SER A 86 -14.00 -7.19 -0.60
CA SER A 86 -14.93 -6.14 -0.18
C SER A 86 -16.21 -6.01 -1.03
N PRO A 87 -16.93 -7.10 -1.44
CA PRO A 87 -18.15 -6.96 -2.20
C PRO A 87 -19.37 -6.70 -1.27
N THR A 88 -19.18 -6.66 0.04
CA THR A 88 -20.22 -6.31 1.00
C THR A 88 -19.79 -5.10 1.82
N SER A 89 -20.46 -3.98 1.59
CA SER A 89 -20.41 -2.71 2.33
C SER A 89 -19.37 -1.66 1.90
N LYS A 90 -19.46 -1.21 0.64
CA LYS A 90 -19.46 0.26 0.42
C LYS A 90 -20.79 0.84 0.92
N LYS A 91 -21.14 0.62 2.19
CA LYS A 91 -22.10 1.47 2.89
C LYS A 91 -21.31 2.74 3.17
N THR A 92 -21.44 3.73 2.30
CA THR A 92 -21.13 5.11 2.64
C THR A 92 -21.84 5.43 3.95
N ILE A 93 -21.12 5.46 5.07
CA ILE A 93 -21.62 5.99 6.33
C ILE A 93 -21.64 7.51 6.16
N ALA A 94 -22.64 8.00 5.44
CA ALA A 94 -22.99 9.41 5.48
C ALA A 94 -23.67 9.65 6.82
N LEU A 95 -23.04 10.44 7.68
CA LEU A 95 -23.65 10.97 8.90
C LEU A 95 -24.82 11.86 8.47
N LYS A 96 -26.04 11.30 8.50
CA LYS A 96 -27.26 12.08 8.34
C LYS A 96 -27.56 12.70 9.70
N ILE A 97 -27.10 13.93 9.90
CA ILE A 97 -27.47 14.74 11.06
C ILE A 97 -28.88 15.26 10.77
N GLU A 98 -29.89 14.62 11.33
CA GLU A 98 -31.22 15.24 11.43
C GLU A 98 -31.15 16.22 12.60
N VAL A 99 -30.92 17.49 12.27
CA VAL A 99 -31.09 18.59 13.20
C VAL A 99 -32.60 18.77 13.36
N ASP A 100 -33.13 18.35 14.51
CA ASP A 100 -34.50 18.62 14.92
C ASP A 100 -34.71 20.13 15.12
N GLU A 101 -34.98 20.86 14.04
CA GLU A 101 -35.72 22.10 14.14
C GLU A 101 -37.22 21.77 14.21
N LYS A 102 -37.74 21.86 15.44
CA LYS A 102 -39.16 21.89 15.81
C LYS A 102 -40.12 22.10 14.63
N GLY A 103 -40.74 21.03 14.15
CA GLY A 103 -41.77 21.11 13.12
C GLY A 103 -42.68 19.89 13.11
N LYS A 104 -43.79 20.00 13.85
CA LYS A 104 -44.91 19.04 13.94
C LYS A 104 -45.20 18.28 12.64
N SER A 105 -45.08 16.94 12.63
CA SER A 105 -46.14 16.05 12.15
C SER A 105 -45.87 14.60 12.53
N ARG A 106 -46.88 14.01 13.15
CA ARG A 106 -47.08 12.61 13.55
C ARG A 106 -46.91 11.67 12.34
N VAL A 107 -46.27 10.50 12.53
CA VAL A 107 -46.62 9.16 11.96
C VAL A 107 -45.52 8.13 12.29
N GLU A 108 -45.98 7.00 12.85
CA GLU A 108 -45.38 5.68 13.15
C GLU A 108 -44.11 5.54 14.02
N GLU A 109 -44.33 5.10 15.26
CA GLU A 109 -43.41 4.32 16.08
C GLU A 109 -43.25 2.91 15.47
N ASP A 110 -42.10 2.59 14.86
CA ASP A 110 -41.69 1.19 14.72
C ASP A 110 -40.16 1.07 14.63
N LYS A 111 -39.57 0.49 15.69
CA LYS A 111 -38.21 -0.08 15.83
C LYS A 111 -37.01 0.89 15.74
N SER A 112 -36.72 1.57 16.86
CA SER A 112 -35.42 2.24 17.10
C SER A 112 -34.53 1.54 18.14
N ASP A 113 -34.98 0.46 18.77
CA ASP A 113 -34.22 -0.21 19.85
C ASP A 113 -32.86 -0.75 19.35
N ASP A 114 -32.80 -1.30 18.13
CA ASP A 114 -31.55 -1.82 17.54
C ASP A 114 -30.50 -0.73 17.29
N LEU A 115 -30.92 0.49 16.96
CA LEU A 115 -30.00 1.61 16.68
C LEU A 115 -29.42 2.18 17.98
N ASP A 116 -30.24 2.32 19.01
CA ASP A 116 -29.81 2.80 20.32
C ASP A 116 -28.87 1.79 21.00
N ASP A 117 -29.12 0.49 20.84
CA ASP A 117 -28.22 -0.58 21.31
C ASP A 117 -26.87 -0.57 20.58
N GLU A 118 -26.85 -0.35 19.26
CA GLU A 118 -25.61 -0.21 18.48
C GLU A 118 -24.80 1.04 18.90
N ILE A 119 -25.46 2.16 19.16
CA ILE A 119 -24.84 3.40 19.67
C ILE A 119 -24.27 3.17 21.07
N ALA A 120 -25.01 2.48 21.95
CA ALA A 120 -24.54 2.14 23.30
C ALA A 120 -23.31 1.22 23.26
N LEU A 121 -23.28 0.24 22.35
CA LEU A 121 -22.13 -0.64 22.14
C LEU A 121 -20.90 0.11 21.62
N LEU A 122 -21.09 1.05 20.69
CA LEU A 122 -20.04 1.96 20.20
C LEU A 122 -19.48 2.84 21.32
N ALA A 123 -20.35 3.47 22.11
CA ALA A 123 -19.97 4.32 23.24
C ALA A 123 -19.21 3.52 24.32
N LYS A 124 -19.63 2.27 24.59
CA LYS A 124 -18.97 1.37 25.53
C LYS A 124 -17.56 1.00 25.08
N ARG A 125 -17.37 0.62 23.81
CA ARG A 125 -16.05 0.34 23.22
C ARG A 125 -15.14 1.57 23.23
N PHE A 126 -15.69 2.75 22.96
CA PHE A 126 -14.94 4.00 23.00
C PHE A 126 -14.48 4.36 24.42
N ASN A 127 -15.35 4.20 25.43
CA ASN A 127 -15.00 4.38 26.83
C ASN A 127 -13.98 3.35 27.32
N GLU A 128 -14.03 2.12 26.84
CA GLU A 128 -13.05 1.07 27.16
C GLU A 128 -11.66 1.39 26.58
N LEU A 129 -11.61 1.97 25.38
CA LEU A 129 -10.39 2.46 24.75
C LEU A 129 -9.78 3.65 25.53
N LEU A 130 -10.61 4.59 25.97
CA LEU A 130 -10.18 5.77 26.74
C LEU A 130 -9.86 5.45 28.21
N GLY A 131 -10.51 4.44 28.79
CA GLY A 131 -10.32 3.99 30.16
C GLY A 131 -8.92 3.41 30.42
N ARG A 132 -8.25 2.88 29.39
CA ARG A 132 -6.87 2.37 29.49
C ARG A 132 -5.81 3.46 29.69
N ARG A 133 -6.15 4.76 29.52
CA ARG A 133 -5.22 5.88 29.76
C ARG A 133 -5.38 6.56 31.12
N ARG A 134 -6.44 6.30 31.88
CA ARG A 134 -6.59 6.86 33.23
C ARG A 134 -5.98 5.92 34.26
N GLY A 135 -4.65 5.85 34.21
CA GLY A 135 -3.83 5.30 35.27
C GLY A 135 -4.11 6.03 36.58
N LYS A 136 -4.85 5.33 37.45
CA LYS A 136 -4.94 5.41 38.90
C LYS A 136 -3.76 6.17 39.55
N GLY A 137 -3.89 7.49 39.63
CA GLY A 137 -2.98 8.36 40.37
C GLY A 137 -3.64 8.80 41.66
N ASN A 138 -3.62 7.95 42.67
CA ASN A 138 -3.82 8.34 44.06
C ASN A 138 -3.27 7.22 44.95
N ASP A 139 -2.09 7.45 45.52
CA ASP A 139 -1.85 7.14 46.91
C ASP A 139 -0.78 8.11 47.41
N SER A 140 -1.24 8.99 48.28
CA SER A 140 -0.46 9.95 49.01
C SER A 140 0.34 9.22 50.10
N ASN A 141 1.56 9.74 50.33
CA ASN A 141 2.20 9.81 51.64
C ASN A 141 2.99 8.58 52.16
N SER A 142 4.33 8.68 52.16
CA SER A 142 5.11 8.62 53.41
C SER A 142 6.61 8.77 53.14
N TYR A 143 7.13 9.90 53.61
CA TYR A 143 8.43 10.03 54.28
C TYR A 143 8.96 8.70 54.86
N ARG A 144 10.08 8.20 54.30
CA ARG A 144 11.25 7.59 54.97
C ARG A 144 12.06 6.71 54.00
N ARG A 145 13.25 7.18 53.60
CA ARG A 145 14.58 6.69 54.04
C ARG A 145 15.65 6.90 52.97
N ARG A 146 16.67 7.64 53.40
CA ARG A 146 18.02 7.75 52.85
C ARG A 146 18.62 6.38 52.51
N GLY A 147 19.40 6.32 51.41
CA GLY A 147 20.67 5.58 51.43
C GLY A 147 21.13 4.90 50.14
N ARG A 148 22.34 5.31 49.70
CA ARG A 148 23.33 4.68 48.79
C ARG A 148 23.23 5.06 47.29
N ARG A 149 24.10 5.95 46.77
CA ARG A 149 25.51 5.76 46.29
C ARG A 149 25.61 4.65 45.25
N ASP A 150 26.26 4.77 44.10
CA ASP A 150 27.08 5.79 43.44
C ASP A 150 27.34 5.29 42.00
N SER A 151 27.96 6.12 41.16
CA SER A 151 28.86 5.75 40.05
C SER A 151 28.29 5.31 38.69
N HIS A 152 28.15 6.27 37.76
CA HIS A 152 29.03 6.39 36.58
C HIS A 152 28.48 7.45 35.60
N LYS A 153 28.86 8.72 35.84
CA LYS A 153 28.82 9.77 34.82
C LYS A 153 29.96 9.47 33.84
N ARG A 154 29.70 8.68 32.78
CA ARG A 154 30.64 8.59 31.66
C ARG A 154 30.45 9.81 30.76
N SER A 155 31.55 10.51 30.61
CA SER A 155 31.79 11.71 29.83
C SER A 155 31.20 11.65 28.42
N VAL A 156 30.47 12.70 28.06
CA VAL A 156 30.16 13.08 26.67
C VAL A 156 31.46 13.55 26.02
N GLY A 157 32.29 12.59 25.63
CA GLY A 157 33.62 12.84 25.06
C GLY A 157 34.05 11.63 24.26
N ASN A 158 33.37 11.43 23.11
CA ASN A 158 33.77 10.62 21.93
C ASN A 158 32.56 9.96 21.25
N LEU A 159 31.53 10.73 20.91
CA LEU A 159 30.60 10.36 19.84
C LEU A 159 31.04 11.13 18.59
N ARG A 160 31.96 10.55 17.82
CA ARG A 160 32.33 11.07 16.50
C ARG A 160 31.26 10.62 15.49
N CYS A 161 30.60 11.58 14.86
CA CYS A 161 29.73 11.33 13.71
C CYS A 161 30.59 10.88 12.52
N PHE A 162 30.27 9.75 11.90
CA PHE A 162 31.07 9.17 10.82
C PHE A 162 30.80 9.79 9.43
N GLU A 163 29.89 10.78 9.33
CA GLU A 163 29.53 11.42 8.04
C GLU A 163 29.53 12.96 8.06
N CYS A 164 30.03 13.62 9.11
CA CYS A 164 30.22 15.07 9.08
C CYS A 164 31.69 15.41 8.81
N LEU A 165 32.06 15.40 7.52
CA LEU A 165 33.26 16.06 7.02
C LEU A 165 32.99 17.56 6.92
N GLU A 166 33.35 18.34 7.94
CA GLU A 166 33.74 19.74 7.75
C GLU A 166 34.56 20.26 8.95
N LYS A 167 35.46 21.19 8.62
CA LYS A 167 36.71 21.56 9.33
C LYS A 167 36.52 22.26 10.68
#